data_AF-K1RMU9-F1
#
_entry.id   AF-K1RMU9-F1
#
_cell.length_a   1.000
_cell.length_b   1.000
_cell.length_c   1.000
_cell.angle_alpha   90.00
_cell.angle_beta   90.00
_cell.angle_gamma   90.00
#
_symmetry.space_group_name_H-M   'P 1'
#
loop_
_entity.id
_entity.type
_entity.pdbx_description
1 polymer ?
#
loop_
_entity_poly.entity_id
_entity_poly.type
_entity_poly.pdbx_seq_one_letter_code
_entity_poly.pdbx_strand_id
1 'polypeptide(L)'
;MIDIRLIRENPDLVRENIRKKFQDAKLPLVDEVIELDKANRAAINEASNLRAERNSLSKKIGMLMGQAKKDPSKLEEADGRQGTGHGAGGASGRA
;
A
#
# COMPACT_ATOMS: atom_id res chain seq x y z
N MET A 1 19.29 7.18 -16.14
CA MET A 1 18.04 6.52 -15.70
C MET A 1 16.89 7.19 -16.44
N ILE A 2 15.99 6.44 -17.07
CA ILE A 2 14.82 7.00 -17.79
C ILE A 2 13.67 7.21 -16.80
N ASP A 3 12.87 8.26 -16.99
CA ASP A 3 11.68 8.49 -16.18
C ASP A 3 10.61 7.44 -16.50
N ILE A 4 10.10 6.75 -15.47
CA ILE A 4 9.03 5.77 -15.60
C ILE A 4 7.73 6.41 -16.13
N ARG A 5 7.50 7.70 -15.86
CA ARG A 5 6.36 8.44 -16.42
C ARG A 5 6.42 8.50 -17.94
N LEU A 6 7.62 8.72 -18.49
CA LEU A 6 7.81 8.76 -19.93
C LEU A 6 7.48 7.42 -20.58
N ILE A 7 7.89 6.31 -19.96
CA ILE A 7 7.57 4.96 -20.44
C ILE A 7 6.05 4.73 -20.40
N ARG A 8 5.37 5.19 -19.35
CA ARG A 8 3.92 5.01 -19.18
C ARG A 8 3.09 5.84 -20.14
N GLU A 9 3.47 7.10 -20.33
CA GLU A 9 2.70 8.06 -21.13
C GLU A 9 3.05 7.98 -22.61
N ASN A 10 4.31 7.71 -22.95
CA ASN A 10 4.81 7.70 -24.33
C ASN A 10 5.66 6.45 -24.63
N PRO A 11 5.11 5.23 -24.47
CA PRO A 11 5.87 4.00 -24.65
C PRO A 11 6.42 3.84 -26.08
N ASP A 12 5.69 4.31 -27.09
CA ASP A 12 6.11 4.24 -28.50
C ASP A 12 7.35 5.08 -28.79
N LEU A 13 7.43 6.27 -28.19
CA LEU A 13 8.62 7.13 -28.28
C LEU A 13 9.86 6.42 -27.68
N VAL A 14 9.67 5.66 -26.61
CA VAL A 14 10.74 4.86 -25.99
C VAL A 14 11.14 3.70 -26.91
N ARG A 15 10.18 2.97 -27.49
CA ARG A 15 10.42 1.89 -28.44
C ARG A 15 11.14 2.38 -29.70
N GLU A 16 10.77 3.54 -30.23
CA GLU A 16 11.43 4.14 -31.39
C GLU A 16 12.88 4.52 -31.08
N ASN A 17 13.13 5.12 -29.92
CA ASN A 17 14.49 5.45 -29.47
C ASN A 17 15.37 4.21 -29.27
N ILE A 18 14.79 3.10 -28.76
CA ILE A 18 15.49 1.80 -28.65
C ILE A 18 15.90 1.29 -30.03
N ARG A 19 14.99 1.33 -31.01
CA ARG A 19 15.26 0.97 -32.41
C ARG A 19 16.36 1.83 -33.04
N LYS A 20 16.29 3.16 -32.87
CA LYS A 20 17.34 4.10 -33.34
C LYS A 20 18.72 3.84 -32.75
N LYS A 21 18.78 3.18 -31.59
CA LYS A 21 20.01 2.80 -30.90
C LYS A 21 20.44 1.36 -31.18
N PHE A 22 19.74 0.65 -32.07
CA PHE A 22 20.01 -0.75 -32.43
C PHE A 22 19.97 -1.69 -31.21
N GLN A 23 19.04 -1.44 -30.29
CA GLN A 23 18.87 -2.21 -29.05
C GLN A 23 17.59 -3.05 -29.05
N ASP A 24 17.24 -3.66 -30.18
CA ASP A 24 15.95 -4.33 -30.39
C ASP A 24 15.63 -5.42 -29.36
N ALA A 25 16.67 -6.07 -28.82
CA ALA A 25 16.54 -7.03 -27.70
C ALA A 25 15.87 -6.44 -26.44
N LYS A 26 15.86 -5.10 -26.30
CA LYS A 26 15.24 -4.38 -25.17
C LYS A 26 13.80 -3.94 -25.45
N LEU A 27 13.28 -4.11 -26.67
CA LEU A 27 11.91 -3.72 -26.99
C LEU A 27 10.87 -4.41 -26.08
N PRO A 28 11.00 -5.73 -25.77
CA PRO A 28 10.07 -6.39 -24.85
C PRO A 28 10.10 -5.82 -23.42
N LEU A 29 11.23 -5.24 -23.00
CA LEU A 29 11.38 -4.67 -21.66
C LEU A 29 10.48 -3.45 -21.45
N VAL A 30 10.05 -2.77 -22.52
CA VAL A 30 9.11 -1.64 -22.40
C VAL A 30 7.78 -2.13 -21.86
N ASP A 31 7.27 -3.24 -22.39
CA ASP A 31 6.01 -3.84 -21.97
C ASP A 31 6.12 -4.45 -20.57
N GLU A 32 7.22 -5.16 -20.31
CA GLU A 32 7.50 -5.75 -18.99
C GLU A 32 7.54 -4.68 -17.88
N VAL A 33 8.23 -3.56 -18.13
CA VAL A 33 8.30 -2.45 -17.17
C VAL A 33 6.93 -1.83 -16.92
N ILE A 34 6.07 -1.71 -17.93
CA ILE A 34 4.71 -1.17 -17.78
C ILE A 34 3.86 -2.08 -16.89
N GLU A 35 3.91 -3.39 -17.10
CA GLU A 35 3.17 -4.35 -16.28
C GLU A 35 3.68 -4.39 -14.84
N LEU A 36 5.00 -4.38 -14.64
CA LEU A 36 5.59 -4.30 -13.30
C LEU A 36 5.24 -2.98 -12.60
N ASP A 37 5.25 -1.85 -13.30
CA ASP A 37 4.83 -0.55 -12.75
C ASP A 37 3.35 -0.56 -12.34
N LYS A 38 2.49 -1.19 -13.13
CA LYS A 38 1.07 -1.37 -12.81
C LYS A 38 0.88 -2.22 -11.56
N ALA A 39 1.54 -3.38 -11.48
CA ALA A 39 1.50 -4.25 -10.31
C ALA A 39 2.03 -3.56 -9.05
N ASN A 40 3.15 -2.84 -9.16
CA ASN A 40 3.73 -2.09 -8.06
C ASN A 40 2.77 -1.01 -7.52
N ARG A 41 2.17 -0.21 -8.41
CA ARG A 41 1.18 0.81 -8.00
C ARG A 41 -0.04 0.20 -7.33
N ALA A 42 -0.54 -0.93 -7.83
CA ALA A 42 -1.63 -1.65 -7.21
C ALA A 42 -1.27 -2.12 -5.79
N ALA A 43 -0.11 -2.74 -5.62
CA ALA A 43 0.37 -3.22 -4.31
C ALA A 43 0.58 -2.08 -3.31
N ILE A 44 1.13 -0.93 -3.75
CA ILE A 44 1.30 0.25 -2.89
C ILE A 44 -0.07 0.77 -2.42
N ASN A 45 -1.04 0.87 -3.33
CA ASN A 45 -2.39 1.33 -3.00
C ASN A 45 -3.09 0.38 -2.02
N GLU A 46 -3.03 -0.92 -2.27
CA GLU A 46 -3.59 -1.94 -1.38
C GLU A 46 -2.96 -1.87 0.02
N ALA A 47 -1.63 -1.80 0.09
CA ALA A 47 -0.94 -1.69 1.36
C ALA A 47 -1.25 -0.38 2.10
N SER A 48 -1.52 0.72 1.37
CA SER A 48 -1.99 1.98 1.98
C SER A 48 -3.39 1.83 2.56
N ASN A 49 -4.31 1.20 1.81
CA ASN A 49 -5.69 0.96 2.25
C ASN A 49 -5.73 0.06 3.49
N LEU A 50 -5.00 -1.06 3.50
CA LEU A 50 -4.91 -1.96 4.66
C LEU A 50 -4.37 -1.25 5.90
N ARG A 51 -3.39 -0.35 5.74
CA ARG A 51 -2.89 0.46 6.87
C ARG A 51 -3.95 1.42 7.38
N ALA A 52 -4.71 2.06 6.50
CA ALA A 52 -5.81 2.96 6.87
C ALA A 52 -6.94 2.20 7.60
N GLU A 53 -7.32 1.03 7.09
CA GLU A 53 -8.31 0.14 7.71
C GLU A 53 -7.87 -0.31 9.10
N ARG A 54 -6.63 -0.80 9.24
CA ARG A 54 -6.06 -1.18 10.53
C ARG A 54 -6.11 -0.02 11.52
N ASN A 55 -5.72 1.19 11.11
CA ASN A 55 -5.75 2.36 11.98
C ASN A 55 -7.19 2.74 12.40
N SER A 56 -8.16 2.63 11.49
CA SER A 56 -9.57 2.86 11.77
C SER A 56 -10.11 1.84 12.77
N LEU A 57 -9.79 0.56 12.58
CA LEU A 57 -10.16 -0.53 13.49
C LEU A 57 -9.54 -0.34 14.88
N SER A 58 -8.24 -0.02 14.98
CA SER A 58 -7.58 0.24 16.26
C SER A 58 -8.23 1.38 17.03
N LYS A 59 -8.65 2.45 16.35
CA LYS A 59 -9.40 3.56 16.98
C LYS A 59 -10.76 3.11 17.51
N LYS A 60 -11.52 2.35 16.71
CA LYS A 60 -12.82 1.80 17.12
C LYS A 60 -12.67 0.91 18.35
N ILE A 61 -11.67 0.02 18.38
CA ILE A 61 -11.37 -0.84 19.52
C ILE A 61 -11.04 0.01 20.76
N GLY A 62 -10.15 1.01 20.63
CA GLY A 62 -9.82 1.90 21.75
C GLY A 62 -11.03 2.64 22.32
N MET A 63 -11.96 3.07 21.46
CA MET A 63 -13.21 3.69 21.89
C MET A 63 -14.12 2.71 22.63
N LEU A 64 -14.32 1.50 22.11
CA LEU A 64 -15.14 0.47 22.74
C LEU A 64 -14.57 0.05 24.10
N MET A 65 -13.25 -0.16 24.20
CA MET A 65 -12.58 -0.46 25.47
C MET A 65 -12.71 0.69 26.47
N GLY A 66 -12.64 1.95 26.01
CA GLY A 66 -12.89 3.12 26.86
C GLY A 66 -14.32 3.21 27.36
N GLN A 67 -15.31 2.79 26.55
CA GLN A 67 -16.72 2.73 26.95
C GLN A 67 -16.97 1.59 27.94
N ALA A 68 -16.42 0.40 27.69
CA ALA A 68 -16.55 -0.77 28.57
C ALA A 68 -15.95 -0.53 29.97
N LYS A 69 -14.91 0.30 30.08
CA LYS A 69 -14.35 0.73 31.38
C LYS A 69 -15.28 1.67 32.17
N LYS A 70 -16.20 2.36 31.51
CA LYS A 70 -17.17 3.27 32.14
C LYS A 70 -18.49 2.55 32.45
N ASP A 71 -18.90 1.63 31.59
CA ASP A 71 -20.08 0.77 31.76
C ASP A 71 -19.71 -0.70 31.52
N PRO A 72 -19.51 -1.52 32.58
CA PRO A 72 -19.09 -2.91 32.46
C PRO A 72 -20.14 -3.83 31.80
N SER A 73 -21.39 -3.39 31.63
CA SER A 73 -22.43 -4.14 30.91
C SER A 73 -22.21 -4.21 29.38
N LYS A 74 -21.23 -3.48 28.83
CA LYS A 74 -20.89 -3.50 27.39
C LYS A 74 -19.67 -4.36 27.03
N LEU A 75 -19.13 -5.12 27.99
CA LEU A 75 -17.92 -5.93 27.82
C LEU A 75 -18.08 -7.08 26.80
N GLU A 76 -19.29 -7.62 26.62
CA GLU A 76 -19.54 -8.77 25.73
C GLU A 76 -19.31 -8.48 24.23
N GLU A 77 -19.41 -7.23 23.78
CA GLU A 77 -19.13 -6.84 22.38
C GLU A 77 -17.63 -6.67 22.08
N ALA A 78 -16.80 -6.51 23.12
CA ALA A 78 -15.37 -6.22 22.99
C ALA A 78 -14.50 -7.48 22.94
N ASP A 79 -14.89 -8.55 23.62
CA ASP A 79 -14.06 -9.76 23.78
C ASP A 79 -14.06 -10.71 22.58
N GLY A 80 -15.04 -10.63 21.67
CA GLY A 80 -15.14 -11.53 20.52
C GLY A 80 -14.06 -11.38 19.43
N ARG A 81 -13.11 -10.45 19.56
CA ARG A 81 -12.06 -10.17 18.54
C ARG A 81 -10.65 -10.02 19.10
N GLN A 82 -10.37 -10.55 20.29
CA GLN A 82 -9.00 -10.71 20.79
C GLN A 82 -8.29 -11.84 20.00
N GLY A 83 -8.02 -11.62 18.72
CA GLY A 83 -7.39 -12.57 17.83
C GLY A 83 -6.39 -11.87 16.94
N THR A 84 -5.12 -11.97 17.32
CA THR A 84 -3.93 -11.76 16.47
C THR A 84 -3.68 -10.35 15.94
N GLY A 85 -2.70 -9.66 16.53
CA GLY A 85 -2.17 -8.42 15.97
C GLY A 85 -1.13 -7.80 16.85
N HIS A 86 0.10 -8.31 16.77
CA HIS A 86 1.32 -7.74 17.33
C HIS A 86 1.26 -6.21 17.38
N GLY A 87 1.25 -5.68 18.60
CA GLY A 87 1.59 -4.29 18.83
C GLY A 87 3.06 -4.08 18.52
N ALA A 88 3.36 -3.02 17.76
CA ALA A 88 4.48 -2.10 17.94
C ALA A 88 4.84 -1.47 16.58
N GLY A 89 4.45 -0.21 16.40
CA GLY A 89 4.84 0.56 15.23
C GLY A 89 4.14 1.92 15.24
N GLY A 90 4.51 2.76 16.21
CA GLY A 90 3.92 4.10 16.30
C GLY A 90 4.15 4.86 17.60
N ALA A 91 5.28 4.67 18.27
CA ALA A 91 5.81 5.71 19.16
C ALA A 91 6.92 6.43 18.41
N SER A 92 6.57 7.20 17.38
CA SER A 92 7.47 8.25 16.89
C SER A 92 7.47 9.34 17.96
N GLY A 93 8.60 9.44 18.67
CA GLY A 93 8.83 10.45 19.69
C GLY A 93 8.45 11.83 19.17
N ARG A 94 7.60 12.51 19.93
CA ARG A 94 7.67 13.95 20.06
C ARG A 94 8.60 14.20 21.23
N ALA A 95 9.81 14.62 20.90
CA ALA A 95 10.73 15.37 21.75
C ALA A 95 11.28 16.49 20.86
#